data_AF-A0A1G7P0T7-F1
#
_entry.id   AF-A0A1G7P0T7-F1
#
_cell.length_a   1.000
_cell.length_b   1.000
_cell.length_c   1.000
_cell.angle_alpha   90.00
_cell.angle_beta   90.00
_cell.angle_gamma   90.00
#
_symmetry.space_group_name_H-M   'P 1'
#
loop_
_entity.id
_entity.type
_entity.pdbx_description
1 polymer ?
#
loop_
_entity_poly.entity_id
_entity_poly.type
_entity_poly.pdbx_seq_one_letter_code
_entity_poly.pdbx_strand_id
1 'polypeptide(L)'
;MQIVIIGAGIADAYNAINTDKQLANRFEPSVLPLWKLDADYFRLLKSYETMFDLHEQSRLTDEETAIKILSMSGGTIGEISSILRKAAVLAIQTGHEKVDLSVIGQIDYVSPVNRQKQYERMLL
;
A
#
# COMPACT_ATOMS: atom_id res chain seq x y z
N MET A 1 31.41 -20.99 5.12
CA MET A 1 30.25 -20.32 4.49
C MET A 1 29.35 -19.80 5.59
N GLN A 2 28.90 -18.55 5.50
CA GLN A 2 27.88 -17.97 6.37
C GLN A 2 26.59 -17.85 5.57
N ILE A 3 25.46 -18.28 6.13
CA ILE A 3 24.14 -18.14 5.52
C ILE A 3 23.37 -17.11 6.36
N VAL A 4 22.86 -16.08 5.71
CA VAL A 4 21.97 -15.08 6.33
C VAL A 4 20.53 -15.49 6.06
N ILE A 5 19.72 -15.56 7.10
CA ILE A 5 18.30 -15.92 7.03
C ILE A 5 17.48 -14.73 7.48
N ILE A 6 16.51 -14.30 6.66
CA ILE A 6 15.56 -13.23 6.97
C ILE A 6 14.16 -13.82 6.92
N GLY A 7 13.43 -13.73 8.03
CA GLY A 7 12.00 -14.06 8.09
C GLY A 7 11.15 -12.82 7.88
N ALA A 8 10.17 -12.89 6.98
CA ALA A 8 9.21 -11.83 6.75
C ALA A 8 7.78 -12.39 6.77
N GLY A 9 6.86 -11.66 7.38
CA GLY A 9 5.46 -12.06 7.47
C GLY A 9 4.66 -11.09 8.34
N ILE A 10 3.42 -11.47 8.61
CA ILE A 10 2.52 -10.76 9.52
C ILE A 10 2.71 -11.28 10.96
N ALA A 11 1.85 -10.82 11.89
CA ALA A 11 1.91 -11.21 13.30
C ALA A 11 2.01 -12.72 13.53
N ASP A 12 1.36 -13.53 12.70
CA ASP A 12 1.43 -15.00 12.78
C ASP A 12 2.83 -15.56 12.58
N ALA A 13 3.62 -14.97 11.68
CA ALA A 13 5.01 -15.37 11.48
C ALA A 13 5.87 -15.05 12.70
N TYR A 14 5.65 -13.87 13.31
CA TYR A 14 6.30 -13.50 14.57
C TYR A 14 5.94 -14.48 15.69
N ASN A 15 4.65 -14.84 15.83
CA ASN A 15 4.19 -15.78 16.84
C ASN A 15 4.76 -17.18 16.62
N ALA A 16 4.82 -17.64 15.37
CA ALA A 16 5.38 -18.94 15.01
C ALA A 16 6.88 -19.03 15.38
N ILE A 17 7.67 -18.00 15.08
CA ILE A 17 9.09 -17.92 15.46
C ILE A 17 9.25 -17.92 16.98
N ASN A 18 8.41 -17.18 17.70
CA ASN A 18 8.49 -17.08 19.16
C ASN A 18 7.95 -18.30 19.92
N THR A 19 7.31 -19.24 19.23
CA THR A 19 6.87 -20.50 19.85
C THR A 19 8.06 -21.39 20.25
N ASP A 20 9.19 -21.27 19.55
CA ASP A 20 10.43 -21.97 19.87
C ASP A 20 11.51 -21.00 20.42
N LYS A 21 12.02 -21.27 21.63
CA LYS A 21 13.00 -20.40 22.29
C LYS A 21 14.34 -20.32 21.56
N GLN A 22 14.74 -21.37 20.83
CA GLN A 22 15.97 -21.38 20.04
C GLN A 22 15.85 -20.49 18.82
N LEU A 23 14.68 -20.45 18.18
CA LEU A 23 14.40 -19.53 17.09
C LEU A 23 14.25 -18.08 17.58
N ALA A 24 13.50 -17.85 18.66
CA ALA A 24 13.31 -16.52 19.24
C ALA A 24 14.64 -15.83 19.60
N ASN A 25 15.61 -16.57 20.13
CA ASN A 25 16.95 -16.04 20.45
C ASN A 25 17.85 -15.81 19.22
N ARG A 26 17.43 -16.19 18.02
CA ARG A 26 18.20 -16.09 16.77
C ARG A 26 17.63 -15.09 15.77
N PHE A 27 16.38 -14.67 15.94
CA PHE A 27 15.71 -13.70 15.08
C PHE A 27 15.42 -12.42 15.85
N GLU A 28 16.10 -11.34 15.48
CA GLU A 28 15.77 -10.00 15.97
C GLU A 28 14.56 -9.46 15.21
N PRO A 29 13.44 -9.14 15.89
CA PRO A 29 12.25 -8.65 15.21
C PRO A 29 12.44 -7.19 14.76
N SER A 30 12.06 -6.92 13.52
CA SER A 30 11.92 -5.56 13.00
C SER A 30 10.50 -5.37 12.47
N VAL A 31 9.81 -4.35 12.99
CA VAL A 31 8.43 -4.06 12.63
C VAL A 31 8.41 -2.91 11.63
N LEU A 32 7.79 -3.14 10.48
CA LEU A 32 7.51 -2.07 9.51
C LEU A 32 6.21 -1.36 9.94
N PRO A 33 6.27 -0.07 10.31
CA PRO A 33 5.07 0.67 10.66
C PRO A 33 4.20 0.91 9.42
N LEU A 34 2.92 1.15 9.65
CA LEU A 34 2.06 1.72 8.62
C LEU A 34 2.53 3.13 8.26
N TRP A 35 2.39 3.49 6.99
CA TRP A 35 2.60 4.84 6.52
C TRP A 35 1.64 5.79 7.23
N LYS A 36 2.12 7.00 7.50
CA LYS A 36 1.37 8.07 8.16
C LYS A 36 1.49 9.34 7.34
N LEU A 37 0.68 10.34 7.64
CA LEU A 37 0.77 11.63 6.96
C LEU A 37 2.03 12.38 7.44
N ASP A 38 3.19 12.01 6.89
CA ASP A 38 4.50 12.53 7.24
C ASP A 38 5.41 12.70 6.01
N ALA A 39 6.61 13.25 6.23
CA ALA A 39 7.55 13.54 5.16
C ALA A 39 7.96 12.29 4.35
N ASP A 40 8.00 11.11 4.98
CA ASP A 40 8.32 9.87 4.28
C ASP A 40 7.20 9.49 3.33
N TYR A 41 5.95 9.59 3.79
CA TYR A 41 4.80 9.32 2.94
C TYR A 41 4.72 10.29 1.75
N PHE A 42 4.97 11.58 1.96
CA PHE A 42 5.05 12.53 0.83
C PHE A 42 6.19 12.18 -0.13
N ARG A 43 7.34 11.69 0.37
CA ARG A 43 8.43 11.19 -0.48
C ARG A 43 8.02 9.96 -1.28
N LEU A 44 7.23 9.05 -0.70
CA LEU A 44 6.67 7.90 -1.41
C LEU A 44 5.71 8.36 -2.53
N LEU A 45 4.79 9.29 -2.25
CA LEU A 45 3.88 9.79 -3.29
C LEU A 45 4.64 10.49 -4.43
N LYS A 46 5.73 11.19 -4.09
CA LYS A 46 6.59 11.83 -5.10
C LYS A 46 7.31 10.83 -6.00
N SER A 47 7.69 9.66 -5.48
CA SER A 47 8.30 8.62 -6.30
C SER A 47 7.31 8.05 -7.30
N TYR A 48 6.03 7.90 -6.93
CA TYR A 48 4.97 7.50 -7.86
C TYR A 48 4.68 8.54 -8.94
N GLU A 49 4.64 9.84 -8.60
CA GLU A 49 4.51 10.91 -9.60
C GLU A 49 5.60 10.81 -10.67
N THR A 50 6.83 10.50 -10.25
CA THR A 50 7.97 10.37 -11.17
C THR A 50 7.89 9.08 -12.01
N MET A 51 7.23 8.04 -11.50
CA MET A 51 7.16 6.73 -12.13
C MET A 51 6.04 6.60 -13.17
N PHE A 52 4.89 7.26 -12.97
CA PHE A 52 3.74 7.07 -13.86
C PHE A 52 3.82 7.83 -15.19
N ASP A 53 4.72 8.81 -15.32
CA ASP A 53 4.96 9.60 -16.55
C ASP A 53 3.68 10.00 -17.31
N LEU A 54 2.65 10.40 -16.54
CA LEU A 54 1.38 10.86 -17.09
C LEU A 54 1.57 12.24 -17.73
N HIS A 55 0.80 12.52 -18.78
CA HIS A 55 0.92 13.76 -19.54
C HIS A 55 0.67 15.01 -18.67
N GLU A 56 -0.24 14.92 -17.69
CA GLU A 56 -0.49 15.99 -16.72
C GLU A 56 0.01 15.65 -15.31
N GLN A 57 0.55 16.66 -14.63
CA GLN A 57 1.07 16.51 -13.28
C GLN A 57 -0.05 16.15 -12.29
N SER A 58 0.09 14.99 -11.65
CA SER A 58 -0.93 14.40 -10.76
C SER A 58 -1.03 15.04 -9.37
N ARG A 59 -0.12 15.95 -9.00
CA ARG A 59 -0.09 16.64 -7.69
C ARG A 59 -0.44 15.72 -6.51
N LEU A 60 0.14 14.52 -6.49
CA LEU A 60 -0.18 13.49 -5.49
C LEU A 60 0.18 13.95 -4.07
N THR A 61 1.13 14.88 -3.95
CA THR A 61 1.55 15.48 -2.69
C THR A 61 0.64 16.59 -2.19
N ASP A 62 -0.42 16.96 -2.92
CA ASP A 62 -1.45 17.85 -2.41
C ASP A 62 -2.13 17.18 -1.20
N GLU A 63 -2.29 17.92 -0.11
CA GLU A 63 -2.69 17.38 1.20
C GLU A 63 -3.99 16.57 1.11
N GLU A 64 -5.00 17.07 0.41
CA GLU A 64 -6.30 16.40 0.27
C GLU A 64 -6.18 15.05 -0.47
N THR A 65 -5.41 15.01 -1.57
CA THR A 65 -5.12 13.79 -2.34
C THR A 65 -4.35 12.78 -1.51
N ALA A 66 -3.30 13.25 -0.82
CA ALA A 66 -2.46 12.43 0.05
C ALA A 66 -3.27 11.80 1.19
N ILE A 67 -4.13 12.58 1.86
CA ILE A 67 -5.03 12.11 2.92
C ILE A 67 -6.02 11.08 2.38
N LYS A 68 -6.60 11.33 1.20
CA LYS A 68 -7.56 10.41 0.57
C LYS A 68 -6.93 9.04 0.30
N ILE A 69 -5.74 9.00 -0.30
CA ILE A 69 -5.01 7.76 -0.59
C ILE A 69 -4.65 7.04 0.71
N LEU A 70 -4.19 7.77 1.73
CA LEU A 70 -3.78 7.19 3.00
C LEU A 70 -4.97 6.55 3.73
N SER A 71 -6.11 7.24 3.74
CA SER A 71 -7.35 6.76 4.34
C SER A 71 -7.88 5.51 3.63
N MET A 72 -7.89 5.49 2.30
CA MET A 72 -8.35 4.33 1.51
C MET A 72 -7.44 3.10 1.65
N SER A 73 -6.13 3.29 1.79
CA SER A 73 -5.14 2.21 1.88
C SER A 73 -4.95 1.62 3.27
N GLY A 74 -5.43 2.32 4.31
CA GLY A 74 -5.10 2.00 5.70
C GLY A 74 -3.60 2.10 6.00
N GLY A 75 -2.84 2.85 5.20
CA GLY A 75 -1.41 3.07 5.41
C GLY A 75 -0.50 1.90 5.03
N THR A 76 -0.99 0.89 4.30
CA THR A 76 -0.12 -0.19 3.79
C THR A 76 0.42 0.15 2.41
N ILE A 77 1.72 -0.07 2.18
CA ILE A 77 2.34 0.28 0.90
C ILE A 77 1.69 -0.45 -0.28
N GLY A 78 1.33 -1.73 -0.11
CA GLY A 78 0.70 -2.53 -1.15
C GLY A 78 -0.66 -1.96 -1.59
N GLU A 79 -1.48 -1.49 -0.66
CA GLU A 79 -2.76 -0.87 -1.00
C GLU A 79 -2.57 0.54 -1.60
N ILE A 80 -1.60 1.33 -1.09
CA ILE A 80 -1.22 2.62 -1.72
C ILE A 80 -0.84 2.38 -3.19
N SER A 81 0.04 1.42 -3.47
CA SER A 81 0.45 1.06 -4.84
C SER A 81 -0.74 0.62 -5.71
N SER A 82 -1.65 -0.16 -5.14
CA SER A 82 -2.83 -0.68 -5.85
C SER A 82 -3.79 0.43 -6.24
N ILE A 83 -4.09 1.35 -5.31
CA ILE A 83 -4.93 2.53 -5.53
C ILE A 83 -4.33 3.39 -6.63
N LEU A 84 -3.05 3.76 -6.48
CA LEU A 84 -2.34 4.63 -7.42
C LEU A 84 -2.26 4.03 -8.82
N ARG A 85 -1.95 2.73 -8.93
CA ARG A 85 -1.94 2.03 -10.23
C ARG A 85 -3.32 2.00 -10.88
N LYS A 86 -4.37 1.68 -10.13
CA LYS A 86 -5.75 1.68 -10.65
C LYS A 86 -6.16 3.07 -11.12
N ALA A 87 -5.79 4.11 -10.38
CA ALA A 87 -6.07 5.49 -10.74
C ALA A 87 -5.33 5.90 -12.01
N ALA A 88 -4.04 5.58 -12.13
CA ALA A 88 -3.26 5.87 -13.33
C ALA A 88 -3.83 5.16 -14.56
N VAL A 89 -4.21 3.87 -14.45
CA VAL A 89 -4.86 3.13 -15.54
C VAL A 89 -6.18 3.79 -15.94
N LEU A 90 -7.02 4.16 -14.97
CA LEU A 90 -8.29 4.82 -15.24
C LEU A 90 -8.08 6.17 -15.93
N ALA A 91 -7.12 6.98 -15.45
CA ALA A 91 -6.80 8.28 -16.04
C ALA A 91 -6.38 8.18 -17.51
N ILE A 92 -5.58 7.16 -17.86
CA ILE A 92 -5.17 6.90 -19.25
C ILE A 92 -6.37 6.47 -20.08
N GLN A 93 -7.20 5.54 -19.56
CA GLN A 93 -8.36 5.02 -20.28
C GLN A 93 -9.43 6.08 -20.56
N THR A 94 -9.59 7.06 -19.67
CA THR A 94 -10.54 8.17 -19.83
C THR A 94 -9.95 9.36 -20.58
N GLY A 95 -8.65 9.36 -20.89
CA GLY A 95 -7.94 10.48 -21.50
C GLY A 95 -7.74 11.67 -20.56
N HIS A 96 -8.01 11.52 -19.25
CA HIS A 96 -7.77 12.56 -18.25
C HIS A 96 -6.28 12.73 -17.96
N GLU A 97 -5.48 11.66 -18.14
CA GLU A 97 -4.01 11.69 -18.09
C GLU A 97 -3.42 12.35 -16.83
N LYS A 98 -4.16 12.24 -15.72
CA LYS A 98 -3.79 12.77 -14.39
C LYS A 98 -4.45 11.95 -13.29
N VAL A 99 -3.76 11.71 -12.18
CA VAL A 99 -4.36 11.12 -10.97
C VAL A 99 -4.75 12.24 -10.00
N ASP A 100 -6.02 12.60 -9.96
CA ASP A 100 -6.59 13.54 -8.99
C ASP A 100 -7.71 12.89 -8.14
N LEU A 101 -8.32 13.67 -7.24
CA LEU A 101 -9.40 13.20 -6.38
C LEU A 101 -10.60 12.62 -7.14
N SER A 102 -10.91 13.15 -8.34
CA SER A 102 -12.01 12.66 -9.17
C SER A 102 -11.71 11.25 -9.66
N VAL A 103 -10.50 11.04 -10.22
CA VAL A 103 -10.07 9.72 -10.70
C VAL A 103 -9.98 8.73 -9.54
N ILE A 104 -9.37 9.13 -8.42
CA ILE A 104 -9.25 8.28 -7.22
C ILE A 104 -10.63 7.91 -6.65
N GLY A 105 -11.64 8.78 -6.79
CA GLY A 105 -13.01 8.49 -6.37
C GLY A 105 -13.74 7.48 -7.25
N GLN A 106 -13.27 7.26 -8.48
CA GLN A 106 -13.93 6.44 -9.49
C GLN A 106 -13.30 5.06 -9.69
N ILE A 107 -12.12 4.81 -9.11
CA ILE A 107 -11.47 3.51 -9.25
C ILE A 107 -12.30 2.40 -8.59
N ASP A 108 -12.36 1.26 -9.27
CA ASP A 108 -12.88 0.03 -8.67
C ASP A 108 -11.85 -0.55 -7.68
N TYR A 109 -11.82 0.02 -6.48
CA TYR A 109 -10.95 -0.38 -5.39
C TYR A 109 -11.77 -0.89 -4.20
N VAL A 110 -11.47 -2.11 -3.78
CA VAL A 110 -12.04 -2.73 -2.59
C VAL A 110 -10.92 -2.93 -1.57
N SER A 111 -11.08 -2.33 -0.39
CA SER A 111 -10.12 -2.46 0.70
C SER A 111 -9.96 -3.93 1.12
N PRO A 112 -8.81 -4.33 1.71
CA PRO A 112 -8.57 -5.71 2.14
C PRO A 112 -9.69 -6.27 3.03
N VAL A 113 -10.18 -5.45 3.97
CA VAL A 113 -11.27 -5.81 4.90
C VAL A 113 -12.56 -6.13 4.15
N ASN A 114 -12.88 -5.38 3.10
CA ASN A 114 -14.08 -5.59 2.31
C ASN A 114 -13.92 -6.75 1.31
N ARG A 115 -12.71 -6.97 0.78
CA ARG A 115 -12.41 -8.13 -0.07
C ARG A 115 -12.64 -9.44 0.66
N GLN A 116 -12.16 -9.55 1.90
CA GLN A 116 -12.38 -10.74 2.73
C GLN A 116 -13.87 -11.05 2.90
N LYS A 117 -14.68 -10.05 3.25
CA LYS A 117 -16.14 -10.19 3.37
C LYS A 117 -16.82 -10.56 2.05
N GLN A 118 -16.34 -10.03 0.93
CA GLN A 118 -16.88 -10.35 -0.38
C GLN A 118 -16.64 -11.82 -0.75
N TYR A 119 -15.43 -12.33 -0.51
CA TYR A 119 -15.11 -13.75 -0.73
C TYR A 119 -15.96 -14.67 0.16
N GLU A 120 -16.10 -14.34 1.45
CA GLU A 120 -16.94 -15.10 2.37
C GLU A 120 -18.40 -15.17 1.90
N ARG A 121 -18.94 -14.09 1.33
CA ARG A 121 -20.30 -14.06 0.76
C ARG A 121 -20.44 -14.84 -0.55
N MET A 122 -19.37 -15.01 -1.33
CA MET A 122 -19.38 -15.77 -2.59
C MET A 122 -19.27 -17.28 -2.38
N LEU A 123 -18.78 -17.71 -1.21
CA LEU A 123 -18.61 -19.12 -0.84
C LEU A 123 -19.84 -19.69 -0.10
N LEU A 124 -20.87 -18.88 0.13
CA LEU A 124 -22.19 -19.27 0.66
C LEU A 124 -23.20 -19.38 -0.48
#